data_AF-A0AAW7AE16-F1
#
_entry.id   AF-A0AAW7AE16-F1
#
_cell.length_a   1.000
_cell.length_b   1.000
_cell.length_c   1.000
_cell.angle_alpha   90.00
_cell.angle_beta   90.00
_cell.angle_gamma   90.00
#
_symmetry.space_group_name_H-M   'P 1'
#
loop_
_entity.id
_entity.type
_entity.pdbx_description
1 polymer ?
#
loop_
_entity_poly.entity_id
_entity_poly.type
_entity_poly.pdbx_seq_one_letter_code
_entity_poly.pdbx_strand_id
1 'polypeptide(L)' 'GMGIDNIVVEVDAPEIPIMDGSASPFVYLLQQAGIETQNAPKRFIRIKKPVRFEDGDKWAEFVPFNGFR' A
#
# COMPACT_ATOMS: atom_id res chain seq x y z
N GLY A 1 -1.79 -5.42 -2.88
CA GLY A 1 -1.68 -4.73 -4.18
C GLY A 1 -0.63 -5.41 -5.02
N MET A 2 0.49 -4.75 -5.33
CA MET A 2 1.54 -5.28 -6.22
C MET A 2 2.88 -5.57 -5.54
N GLY A 3 3.04 -5.19 -4.26
CA GLY A 3 4.25 -5.51 -3.48
C GLY A 3 5.50 -4.69 -3.85
N ILE A 4 5.33 -3.50 -4.43
CA ILE A 4 6.43 -2.57 -4.75
C ILE A 4 6.91 -1.90 -3.47
N ASP A 5 8.21 -2.01 -3.18
CA ASP A 5 8.83 -1.42 -1.99
C ASP A 5 9.46 -0.04 -2.26
N ASN A 6 10.00 0.17 -3.46
CA ASN A 6 10.73 1.39 -3.83
C ASN A 6 10.27 1.86 -5.21
N ILE A 7 9.84 3.12 -5.32
CA ILE A 7 9.39 3.75 -6.57
C ILE A 7 9.49 5.28 -6.44
N VAL A 8 9.74 5.95 -7.56
CA VAL A 8 9.60 7.41 -7.68
C VAL A 8 8.26 7.69 -8.37
N VAL A 9 7.45 8.56 -7.79
CA VAL A 9 6.17 9.00 -8.35
C VAL A 9 6.28 10.48 -8.68
N GLU A 10 6.28 10.82 -9.96
CA GLU A 10 6.37 12.19 -10.45
C GLU A 10 5.02 12.62 -11.05
N VAL A 11 4.63 13.87 -10.76
CA VAL A 11 3.41 14.49 -11.28
C VAL A 11 3.71 15.97 -11.51
N ASP A 12 3.24 16.51 -12.62
CA ASP A 12 3.40 17.91 -13.02
C ASP A 12 2.20 18.80 -12.58
N ALA A 13 1.30 18.22 -11.79
CA ALA A 13 0.11 18.86 -11.23
C ALA A 13 0.08 18.69 -9.69
N PRO A 14 -0.78 19.44 -8.97
CA PRO A 14 -0.84 19.39 -7.51
C PRO A 14 -1.32 18.07 -6.90
N GLU A 15 -1.92 17.17 -7.69
CA GLU A 15 -2.57 15.96 -7.22
C GLU A 15 -2.37 14.78 -8.18
N ILE A 16 -2.47 13.56 -7.63
CA ILE A 16 -2.46 12.32 -8.41
C ILE A 16 -3.74 12.25 -9.27
N PRO A 17 -3.67 11.86 -10.55
CA PRO A 17 -4.85 11.78 -11.40
C PRO A 17 -5.87 10.78 -10.83
N ILE A 18 -7.16 11.15 -10.87
CA ILE A 18 -8.25 10.30 -10.38
C ILE A 18 -8.44 9.02 -11.20
N MET A 19 -7.94 9.01 -12.44
CA MET A 19 -8.14 7.94 -13.42
C MET A 19 -9.64 7.62 -13.59
N ASP A 20 -10.07 6.40 -13.24
CA ASP A 20 -11.48 5.97 -13.26
C ASP A 20 -12.10 5.87 -11.84
N GLY A 21 -11.41 6.40 -10.82
CA GLY A 21 -11.80 6.31 -9.41
C GLY A 21 -11.43 4.98 -8.73
N SER A 22 -10.87 4.02 -9.47
CA SER A 22 -10.37 2.74 -8.96
C SER A 22 -8.83 2.68 -8.99
N ALA A 23 -8.26 1.61 -8.42
CA ALA A 23 -6.83 1.34 -8.52
C ALA A 23 -6.42 0.63 -9.83
N SER A 24 -7.40 0.18 -10.64
CA SER A 24 -7.16 -0.71 -11.79
C SER A 24 -6.23 -0.10 -12.85
N PRO A 25 -6.37 1.19 -13.24
CA PRO A 25 -5.49 1.81 -14.20
C PRO A 25 -4.03 1.84 -13.75
N PHE A 26 -3.79 2.09 -12.46
CA PHE A 26 -2.44 2.05 -11.89
C PHE A 26 -1.85 0.64 -11.85
N VAL A 27 -2.67 -0.37 -11.49
CA VAL A 27 -2.23 -1.78 -11.51
C VAL A 27 -1.81 -2.18 -12.91
N TYR A 28 -2.57 -1.81 -13.94
CA TYR A 28 -2.22 -2.08 -15.33
C TYR A 28 -0.87 -1.45 -15.72
N LEU A 29 -0.68 -0.16 -15.43
CA LEU A 29 0.56 0.54 -15.75
C LEU A 29 1.79 -0.07 -15.04
N LEU A 30 1.64 -0.43 -13.77
CA LEU A 30 2.71 -1.09 -13.00
C LEU A 30 3.03 -2.49 -13.54
N GLN A 31 2.02 -3.26 -13.98
CA GLN A 31 2.24 -4.55 -14.63
C GLN A 31 2.97 -4.41 -15.97
N GLN A 32 2.66 -3.37 -16.75
CA GLN A 32 3.36 -3.08 -18.00
C GLN A 32 4.81 -2.65 -17.78
N ALA A 33 5.08 -1.85 -16.75
CA ALA A 33 6.45 -1.44 -16.39
C ALA A 33 7.30 -2.61 -15.87
N GLY A 34 6.67 -3.63 -15.28
CA GLY A 34 7.36 -4.75 -14.67
C GLY A 34 7.87 -4.44 -13.26
N ILE A 35 8.44 -5.47 -12.61
CA ILE A 35 9.00 -5.37 -11.26
C ILE A 35 10.43 -5.89 -11.28
N GLU A 36 11.36 -5.07 -10.80
CA GLU A 36 12.75 -5.45 -10.59
C GLU A 36 12.97 -5.89 -9.13
N THR A 37 13.60 -7.05 -8.93
CA THR A 37 13.96 -7.52 -7.59
C THR A 37 15.29 -6.93 -7.18
N GLN A 38 15.32 -6.28 -6.02
CA GLN A 38 16.55 -5.70 -5.48
C GLN A 38 17.27 -6.70 -4.58
N ASN A 39 18.60 -6.61 -4.53
CA ASN A 39 19.43 -7.42 -3.64
C ASN A 39 19.39 -6.89 -2.18
N ALA A 40 18.18 -6.83 -1.62
CA ALA A 40 17.93 -6.44 -0.24
C ALA A 40 16.69 -7.17 0.28
N PRO A 41 16.68 -7.59 1.57
CA PRO A 41 15.52 -8.26 2.13
C PRO A 41 14.34 -7.29 2.26
N LYS A 42 13.17 -7.73 1.81
CA LYS A 42 11.90 -7.02 2.05
C LYS A 42 11.56 -7.05 3.54
N ARG A 43 11.23 -5.89 4.10
CA ARG A 43 10.85 -5.74 5.51
C ARG A 43 9.34 -5.68 5.66
N PHE A 44 8.81 -6.39 6.65
CA PHE A 44 7.38 -6.41 6.97
C PHE A 44 7.14 -5.87 8.38
N ILE A 45 6.04 -5.14 8.57
CA ILE A 45 5.58 -4.72 9.89
C ILE A 45 4.68 -5.83 10.45
N ARG A 46 5.05 -6.38 11.61
CA ARG A 46 4.26 -7.41 12.30
C ARG A 46 3.60 -6.84 13.54
N ILE A 47 2.28 -6.96 13.62
CA ILE A 47 1.50 -6.60 14.79
C ILE A 47 1.76 -7.62 15.91
N LYS A 48 2.29 -7.16 17.04
CA LYS A 48 2.65 -8.00 18.20
C LYS A 48 1.63 -7.95 19.33
N LYS A 49 0.87 -6.86 19.42
CA LYS A 49 -0.19 -6.62 20.40
C LYS A 49 -1.34 -5.87 19.73
N PRO A 50 -2.59 -6.02 20.19
CA PRO A 50 -3.70 -5.23 19.69
C PRO A 50 -3.44 -3.72 19.82
N VAL A 51 -3.82 -2.95 18.81
CA VAL A 51 -3.75 -1.48 18.79
C VAL A 51 -5.06 -0.96 18.22
N ARG A 52 -5.76 -0.13 18.99
CA ARG A 52 -7.08 0.40 18.64
C ARG A 52 -7.09 1.92 18.79
N PHE A 53 -7.74 2.59 17.84
CA PHE A 53 -8.02 4.02 17.86
C PHE A 53 -9.51 4.25 17.70
N GLU A 54 -10.06 5.23 18.43
CA GLU A 54 -11.49 5.55 18.44
C GLU A 54 -11.69 7.06 18.30
N ASP A 55 -12.68 7.46 17.51
CA ASP A 55 -13.13 8.84 17.32
C ASP A 55 -14.67 8.85 17.23
N GLY A 56 -15.33 9.17 18.35
CA GLY A 56 -16.78 9.11 18.47
C GLY A 56 -17.31 7.69 18.29
N ASP A 57 -18.10 7.48 17.23
CA ASP A 57 -18.66 6.19 16.83
C ASP A 57 -17.77 5.38 15.86
N LYS A 58 -16.66 5.97 15.42
CA LYS A 58 -15.70 5.34 14.49
C LYS A 58 -14.55 4.71 15.26
N TRP A 59 -14.07 3.59 14.75
CA TRP A 59 -12.88 2.93 15.29
C TRP A 59 -12.10 2.19 14.21
N ALA A 60 -10.80 2.01 14.46
CA ALA A 60 -9.92 1.15 13.67
C ALA A 60 -9.02 0.34 14.61
N GLU A 61 -8.79 -0.92 14.27
CA GLU A 61 -8.02 -1.83 15.13
C GLU A 61 -7.10 -2.75 14.30
N PHE A 62 -5.86 -2.91 14.79
CA PHE A 62 -4.96 -3.96 14.35
C PHE A 62 -4.83 -5.00 15.45
N VAL A 63 -4.93 -6.28 15.08
CA VAL A 63 -4.71 -7.42 15.98
C VAL A 63 -3.56 -8.31 15.47
N PRO A 64 -2.83 -9.01 16.34
CA PRO A 64 -1.81 -9.97 15.91
C PRO A 64 -2.41 -11.06 15.01
N PHE A 65 -1.88 -11.20 13.80
CA PHE A 65 -2.31 -12.21 12.84
C PHE A 65 -1.11 -12.76 12.04
N ASN A 66 -1.12 -14.07 11.76
CA ASN A 66 -0.10 -14.72 10.93
C ASN A 66 -0.50 -14.60 9.44
N GLY A 67 -0.47 -13.38 8.92
CA GLY A 67 -0.88 -13.05 7.56
C GLY A 67 -1.30 -11.58 7.46
N PHE A 68 -2.11 -11.25 6.46
CA PHE A 68 -2.74 -9.94 6.31
C PHE A 68 -4.23 -10.13 6.02
N ARG A 69 -5.08 -9.51 6.84
CA ARG A 69 -6.54 -9.50 6.70
C ARG A 69 -7.11 -8.25 7.35
#